data_AF-A0A3L7TAC1-F1
#
_entry.id   AF-A0A3L7TAC1-F1
#
_cell.length_a   1.000
_cell.length_b   1.000
_cell.length_c   1.000
_cell.angle_alpha   90.00
_cell.angle_beta   90.00
_cell.angle_gamma   90.00
#
_symmetry.space_group_name_H-M   'P 1'
#
loop_
_entity.id
_entity.type
_entity.pdbx_description
1 polymer ?
#
loop_
_entity_poly.entity_id
_entity_poly.type
_entity_poly.pdbx_seq_one_letter_code
_entity_poly.pdbx_strand_id
1 'polypeptide(L)'
;MHHAHMTSSRSRSLLVTRVVAALLTALALSACRGAQWDLPTSKEKHEFEIATANDVAATANLPWESEAIYAHLELFLTQHPEVFGSTYSLDPAVTGKTLAPYVYRVNGTLMRKDLTQGGYDYSHQPWFTAPIVQRQAIWSEQYFDAGGGDVEMVTYSVPVVKDGKAIGVLTADFEIVKIAK
;
A
#
# COMPACT_ATOMS: atom_id res chain seq x y z
N MET A 1 -8.26 -92.78 36.31
CA MET A 1 -7.77 -93.44 35.07
C MET A 1 -8.29 -92.65 33.87
N HIS A 2 -7.42 -92.44 32.89
CA HIS A 2 -7.64 -91.96 31.53
C HIS A 2 -7.74 -90.44 31.24
N HIS A 3 -6.59 -89.95 30.76
CA HIS A 3 -6.35 -88.82 29.87
C HIS A 3 -7.19 -88.82 28.57
N ALA A 4 -7.44 -87.62 28.03
CA ALA A 4 -7.08 -87.16 26.68
C ALA A 4 -7.54 -85.68 26.54
N HIS A 5 -6.67 -84.68 26.29
CA HIS A 5 -6.25 -84.17 24.97
C HIS A 5 -7.40 -84.09 23.95
N MET A 6 -7.70 -83.00 23.23
CA MET A 6 -6.81 -82.07 22.53
C MET A 6 -7.66 -80.91 21.93
N THR A 7 -7.10 -79.69 21.92
CA THR A 7 -7.14 -78.63 20.88
C THR A 7 -8.45 -78.20 20.21
N SER A 8 -8.74 -76.89 20.18
CA SER A 8 -8.71 -76.06 18.95
C SER A 8 -9.43 -74.71 19.09
N SER A 9 -8.68 -73.63 18.82
CA SER A 9 -9.04 -72.41 18.07
C SER A 9 -10.41 -71.73 18.23
N ARG A 10 -10.39 -70.47 18.69
CA ARG A 10 -11.22 -69.30 18.27
C ARG A 10 -10.70 -68.08 19.06
N SER A 11 -9.84 -67.23 18.48
CA SER A 11 -10.14 -66.03 17.68
C SER A 11 -10.88 -64.90 18.44
N ARG A 12 -10.27 -63.70 18.38
CA ARG A 12 -10.77 -62.34 18.73
C ARG A 12 -10.70 -62.03 20.23
N SER A 13 -10.12 -60.93 20.70
CA SER A 13 -10.14 -59.58 20.16
C SER A 13 -8.90 -58.79 20.61
N LEU A 14 -8.34 -57.98 19.71
CA LEU A 14 -7.28 -57.03 20.01
C LEU A 14 -7.83 -55.89 20.88
N LEU A 15 -7.19 -55.60 22.01
CA LEU A 15 -7.31 -54.30 22.67
C LEU A 15 -6.11 -53.46 22.27
N VAL A 16 -6.29 -52.71 21.18
CA VAL A 16 -5.34 -51.69 20.72
C VAL A 16 -5.54 -50.45 21.58
N THR A 17 -4.75 -50.28 22.63
CA THR A 17 -4.70 -49.01 23.37
C THR A 17 -3.81 -48.04 22.60
N ARG A 18 -4.40 -47.32 21.65
CA ARG A 18 -3.75 -46.16 20.99
C ARG A 18 -3.72 -45.00 21.97
N VAL A 19 -2.54 -44.70 22.52
CA VAL A 19 -2.25 -43.41 23.14
C VAL A 19 -2.13 -42.38 22.02
N VAL A 20 -3.20 -41.62 21.79
CA VAL A 20 -3.17 -40.42 20.95
C VAL A 20 -2.66 -39.29 21.84
N ALA A 21 -1.36 -39.01 21.76
CA ALA A 21 -0.75 -37.89 22.46
C ALA A 21 -0.54 -36.71 21.49
N ALA A 22 -1.21 -35.61 21.82
CA ALA A 22 -0.89 -34.23 21.48
C ALA A 22 -0.85 -33.85 19.98
N LEU A 23 -2.02 -33.50 19.44
CA LEU A 23 -2.10 -32.41 18.46
C LEU A 23 -1.71 -31.11 19.17
N LEU A 24 -0.44 -30.71 19.04
CA LEU A 24 -0.06 -29.31 19.17
C LEU A 24 -0.71 -28.57 18.01
N THR A 25 -1.91 -28.02 18.24
CA THR A 25 -2.42 -26.94 17.41
C THR A 25 -1.46 -25.78 17.59
N ALA A 26 -0.47 -25.68 16.71
CA ALA A 26 0.16 -24.42 16.43
C ALA A 26 -0.95 -23.52 15.84
N LEU A 27 -1.67 -22.81 16.72
CA LEU A 27 -2.22 -21.53 16.33
C LEU A 27 -1.00 -20.70 15.93
N ALA A 28 -0.67 -20.72 14.64
CA ALA A 28 0.04 -19.60 14.05
C ALA A 28 -0.87 -18.41 14.35
N LEU A 29 -0.50 -17.64 15.39
CA LEU A 29 -0.97 -16.30 15.58
C LEU A 29 -0.69 -15.63 14.24
N SER A 30 -1.73 -15.53 13.40
CA SER A 30 -1.73 -14.59 12.32
C SER A 30 -1.65 -13.26 13.04
N ALA A 31 -0.42 -12.76 13.20
CA ALA A 31 -0.20 -11.39 13.56
C ALA A 31 -0.77 -10.62 12.36
N CYS A 32 -2.05 -10.30 12.42
CA CYS A 32 -2.57 -9.09 11.83
C CYS A 32 -1.74 -7.98 12.47
N ARG A 33 -0.58 -7.71 11.88
CA ARG A 33 0.27 -6.59 12.24
C ARG A 33 -0.41 -5.38 11.61
N GLY A 34 -1.51 -4.97 12.26
CA GLY A 34 -2.18 -3.71 11.98
C GLY A 34 -1.14 -2.60 12.12
N ALA A 35 -1.14 -1.70 11.15
CA ALA A 35 -0.12 -0.68 10.93
C ALA A 35 0.32 0.00 12.24
N GLN A 36 1.60 -0.19 12.56
CA GLN A 36 2.29 0.40 13.68
C GLN A 36 2.97 1.69 13.18
N TRP A 37 2.44 2.84 13.60
CA TRP A 37 3.03 4.15 13.89
C TRP A 37 4.53 4.39 13.67
N ASP A 38 5.08 4.05 12.51
CA ASP A 38 6.41 4.47 12.11
C ASP A 38 6.28 5.25 10.81
N LEU A 39 6.38 6.58 10.91
CA LEU A 39 6.76 7.38 9.74
C LEU A 39 8.02 6.76 9.15
N PRO A 40 8.18 6.74 7.82
CA PRO A 40 9.38 6.18 7.22
C PRO A 40 10.61 6.81 7.88
N THR A 41 11.48 5.98 8.43
CA THR A 41 12.77 6.38 8.96
C THR A 41 13.56 7.10 7.87
N SER A 42 14.57 7.89 8.22
CA SER A 42 15.41 8.55 7.19
C SER A 42 16.01 7.56 6.19
N LYS A 43 16.29 6.33 6.64
CA LYS A 43 16.74 5.24 5.78
C LYS A 43 15.65 4.79 4.81
N GLU A 44 14.44 4.51 5.31
CA GLU A 44 13.31 4.09 4.47
C GLU A 44 12.88 5.18 3.49
N LYS A 45 12.91 6.46 3.90
CA LYS A 45 12.70 7.60 3.00
C LYS A 45 13.71 7.58 1.86
N HIS A 46 14.98 7.39 2.17
CA HIS A 46 16.05 7.37 1.17
C HIS A 46 15.93 6.14 0.22
N GLU A 47 15.64 4.96 0.76
CA GLU A 47 15.41 3.76 -0.04
C GLU A 47 14.21 3.93 -0.98
N PHE A 48 13.15 4.58 -0.49
CA PHE A 48 11.96 4.89 -1.28
C PHE A 48 12.26 5.91 -2.39
N GLU A 49 12.95 7.01 -2.07
CA GLU A 49 13.39 8.02 -3.05
C GLU A 49 14.14 7.40 -4.23
N ILE A 50 15.00 6.40 -3.96
CA ILE A 50 15.71 5.63 -4.99
C ILE A 50 14.74 4.77 -5.82
N ALA A 51 13.81 4.08 -5.17
CA ALA A 51 12.87 3.18 -5.84
C ALA A 51 11.90 3.93 -6.78
N THR A 52 11.39 5.09 -6.35
CA THR A 52 10.40 5.88 -7.10
C THR A 52 10.96 6.52 -8.38
N ALA A 53 12.28 6.58 -8.56
CA ALA A 53 12.90 7.20 -9.73
C ALA A 53 12.43 6.59 -11.07
N ASN A 54 12.21 5.27 -11.10
CA ASN A 54 11.71 4.57 -12.29
C ASN A 54 10.24 4.93 -12.57
N ASP A 55 9.40 5.01 -11.54
CA ASP A 55 7.98 5.35 -11.69
C ASP A 55 7.78 6.78 -12.17
N VAL A 56 8.62 7.72 -11.72
CA VAL A 56 8.59 9.11 -12.20
C VAL A 56 8.87 9.18 -13.71
N ALA A 57 9.86 8.43 -14.18
CA ALA A 57 10.21 8.38 -15.60
C ALA A 57 9.10 7.71 -16.44
N ALA A 58 8.46 6.66 -15.93
CA ALA A 58 7.30 6.05 -16.56
C ALA A 58 6.12 7.03 -16.62
N THR A 59 5.84 7.72 -15.51
CA THR A 59 4.74 8.69 -15.36
C THR A 59 4.83 9.83 -16.37
N ALA A 60 6.03 10.34 -16.65
CA ALA A 60 6.24 11.41 -17.63
C ALA A 60 5.79 11.04 -19.07
N ASN A 61 5.70 9.74 -19.38
CA ASN A 61 5.35 9.22 -20.69
C ASN A 61 3.94 8.64 -20.76
N LEU A 62 3.19 8.62 -19.64
CA LEU A 62 1.81 8.15 -19.64
C LEU A 62 0.92 9.05 -20.52
N PRO A 63 -0.07 8.46 -21.21
CA PRO A 63 -1.12 9.27 -21.80
C PRO A 63 -1.87 9.98 -20.67
N TRP A 64 -2.27 11.22 -20.91
CA TRP A 64 -3.02 12.04 -19.95
C TRP A 64 -4.49 11.61 -19.93
N GLU A 65 -4.75 10.35 -19.61
CA GLU A 65 -6.07 9.74 -19.52
C GLU A 65 -6.21 9.08 -18.16
N SER A 66 -7.37 9.25 -17.51
CA SER A 66 -7.59 8.82 -16.13
C SER A 66 -7.31 7.33 -15.94
N GLU A 67 -7.77 6.47 -16.86
CA GLU A 67 -7.59 5.02 -16.75
C GLU A 67 -6.13 4.57 -16.85
N ALA A 68 -5.35 5.19 -17.73
CA ALA A 68 -3.92 4.87 -17.85
C ALA A 68 -3.16 5.28 -16.59
N ILE A 69 -3.50 6.43 -16.02
CA ILE A 69 -2.92 6.90 -14.76
C ILE A 69 -3.35 5.98 -13.61
N TYR A 70 -4.64 5.65 -13.47
CA TYR A 70 -5.11 4.75 -12.43
C TYR A 70 -4.42 3.38 -12.48
N ALA A 71 -4.32 2.77 -13.66
CA ALA A 71 -3.64 1.48 -13.81
C ALA A 71 -2.16 1.55 -13.41
N HIS A 72 -1.47 2.65 -13.72
CA HIS A 72 -0.09 2.88 -13.30
C HIS A 72 0.02 3.02 -11.78
N LEU A 73 -0.84 3.83 -11.16
CA LEU A 73 -0.86 4.05 -9.71
C LEU A 73 -1.22 2.78 -8.93
N GLU A 74 -2.13 1.94 -9.45
CA GLU A 74 -2.47 0.65 -8.85
C GLU A 74 -1.28 -0.33 -8.88
N LEU A 75 -0.51 -0.35 -9.97
CA LEU A 75 0.71 -1.15 -10.06
C LEU A 75 1.75 -0.64 -9.07
N PHE A 76 1.97 0.67 -9.02
CA PHE A 76 2.87 1.32 -8.06
C PHE A 76 2.53 0.94 -6.62
N LEU A 77 1.28 1.12 -6.20
CA LEU A 77 0.86 0.76 -4.84
C LEU A 77 0.92 -0.74 -4.56
N THR A 78 0.78 -1.59 -5.58
CA THR A 78 0.95 -3.05 -5.44
C THR A 78 2.41 -3.41 -5.16
N GLN A 79 3.36 -2.69 -5.77
CA GLN A 79 4.80 -2.87 -5.57
C GLN A 79 5.30 -2.25 -4.25
N HIS A 80 4.58 -1.24 -3.76
CA HIS A 80 4.90 -0.48 -2.55
C HIS A 80 3.80 -0.63 -1.48
N PRO A 81 3.72 -1.78 -0.79
CA PRO A 81 2.70 -2.02 0.23
C PRO A 81 2.77 -1.08 1.43
N GLU A 82 3.91 -0.41 1.64
CA GLU A 82 4.13 0.63 2.64
C GLU A 82 3.46 1.98 2.32
N VAL A 83 3.10 2.21 1.05
CA VAL A 83 2.45 3.45 0.60
C VAL A 83 0.93 3.33 0.76
N PHE A 84 0.33 4.31 1.44
CA PHE A 84 -1.11 4.40 1.65
C PHE A 84 -1.84 4.77 0.36
N GLY A 85 -1.35 5.79 -0.34
CA GLY A 85 -1.96 6.30 -1.56
C GLY A 85 -0.97 7.05 -2.45
N SER A 86 -1.39 7.32 -3.68
CA SER A 86 -0.59 8.01 -4.67
C SER A 86 -1.50 8.69 -5.68
N THR A 87 -1.19 9.94 -6.04
CA THR A 87 -1.78 10.64 -7.17
C THR A 87 -0.73 10.98 -8.20
N TYR A 88 -1.12 10.96 -9.48
CA TYR A 88 -0.45 11.77 -10.49
C TYR A 88 -1.39 12.89 -10.91
N SER A 89 -1.09 14.09 -10.43
CA SER A 89 -1.87 15.30 -10.67
C SER A 89 -1.18 16.16 -11.71
N LEU A 90 -1.87 16.51 -12.80
CA LEU A 90 -1.32 17.40 -13.83
C LEU A 90 -1.35 18.85 -13.39
N ASP A 91 -0.35 19.62 -13.82
CA ASP A 91 -0.35 21.09 -13.72
C ASP A 91 -1.21 21.68 -14.85
N PRO A 92 -2.40 22.23 -14.54
CA PRO A 92 -3.27 22.79 -15.57
C PRO A 92 -2.64 24.03 -16.24
N ALA A 93 -1.77 24.77 -15.55
CA ALA A 93 -1.11 25.95 -16.11
C ALA A 93 -0.08 25.58 -17.19
N VAL A 94 0.51 24.37 -17.10
CA VAL A 94 1.48 23.87 -18.09
C VAL A 94 0.83 23.01 -19.16
N THR A 95 -0.12 22.16 -18.77
CA THR A 95 -0.72 21.14 -19.65
C THR A 95 -2.02 21.58 -20.30
N GLY A 96 -2.68 22.62 -19.77
CA GLY A 96 -4.04 23.01 -20.17
C GLY A 96 -5.12 22.01 -19.74
N LYS A 97 -4.79 21.00 -18.93
CA LYS A 97 -5.70 19.94 -18.53
C LYS A 97 -5.73 19.77 -17.02
N THR A 98 -6.93 19.84 -16.45
CA THR A 98 -7.19 19.47 -15.05
C THR A 98 -7.44 17.96 -14.99
N LEU A 99 -6.53 17.23 -14.34
CA LEU A 99 -6.60 15.77 -14.21
C LEU A 99 -5.79 15.37 -12.99
N ALA A 100 -6.45 14.78 -11.98
CA ALA A 100 -5.81 14.33 -10.75
C ALA A 100 -6.35 12.98 -10.24
N PRO A 101 -6.11 11.87 -10.96
CA PRO A 101 -6.41 10.53 -10.47
C PRO A 101 -5.61 10.22 -9.20
N TYR A 102 -6.29 9.66 -8.21
CA TYR A 102 -5.75 9.25 -6.92
C TYR A 102 -6.14 7.80 -6.63
N VAL A 103 -5.19 7.00 -6.19
CA VAL A 103 -5.43 5.64 -5.71
C VAL A 103 -4.97 5.56 -4.27
N TYR A 104 -5.76 4.95 -3.40
CA TYR A 104 -5.45 4.85 -1.98
C TYR A 104 -6.01 3.56 -1.36
N ARG A 105 -5.53 3.21 -0.19
CA ARG A 105 -5.92 1.99 0.53
C ARG A 105 -7.08 2.25 1.48
N VAL A 106 -8.09 1.38 1.41
CA VAL A 106 -9.15 1.27 2.42
C VAL A 106 -9.22 -0.19 2.85
N ASN A 107 -8.90 -0.47 4.12
CA ASN A 107 -8.87 -1.84 4.66
C ASN A 107 -8.04 -2.81 3.77
N GLY A 108 -6.90 -2.34 3.27
CA GLY A 108 -6.00 -3.12 2.40
C GLY A 108 -6.43 -3.19 0.92
N THR A 109 -7.61 -2.71 0.55
CA THR A 109 -8.12 -2.70 -0.83
C THR A 109 -7.79 -1.37 -1.50
N LEU A 110 -7.38 -1.40 -2.77
CA LEU A 110 -7.14 -0.19 -3.57
C LEU A 110 -8.46 0.43 -4.04
N MET A 111 -8.60 1.72 -3.81
CA MET A 111 -9.76 2.54 -4.17
C MET A 111 -9.30 3.68 -5.07
N ARG A 112 -10.11 4.04 -6.06
CA ARG A 112 -9.87 5.18 -6.97
C ARG A 112 -10.68 6.40 -6.54
N LYS A 113 -10.10 7.58 -6.72
CA LYS A 113 -10.76 8.88 -6.53
C LYS A 113 -10.20 9.88 -7.55
N ASP A 114 -11.04 10.77 -8.04
CA ASP A 114 -10.62 11.91 -8.85
C ASP A 114 -10.61 13.15 -7.95
N LEU A 115 -9.42 13.70 -7.68
CA LEU A 115 -9.24 14.86 -6.80
C LEU A 115 -9.75 16.16 -7.43
N THR A 116 -10.15 16.16 -8.70
CA THR A 116 -10.80 17.31 -9.34
C THR A 116 -12.27 17.44 -8.95
N GLN A 117 -12.86 16.39 -8.37
CA GLN A 117 -14.25 16.33 -7.97
C GLN A 117 -14.43 16.73 -6.50
N GLY A 118 -15.63 17.19 -6.12
CA GLY A 118 -15.96 17.46 -4.72
C GLY A 118 -15.37 18.75 -4.14
N GLY A 119 -14.81 19.63 -4.98
CA GLY A 119 -14.30 20.95 -4.58
C GLY A 119 -12.91 20.94 -3.96
N TYR A 120 -12.17 19.83 -4.05
CA TYR A 120 -10.79 19.75 -3.60
C TYR A 120 -9.87 20.46 -4.61
N ASP A 121 -9.29 21.58 -4.20
CA ASP A 121 -8.39 22.37 -5.04
C ASP A 121 -6.94 21.86 -4.91
N TYR A 122 -6.67 20.72 -5.54
CA TYR A 122 -5.36 20.08 -5.49
C TYR A 122 -4.23 21.01 -5.96
N SER A 123 -4.52 21.89 -6.92
CA SER A 123 -3.53 22.76 -7.56
C SER A 123 -2.97 23.84 -6.63
N HIS A 124 -3.64 24.09 -5.50
CA HIS A 124 -3.21 25.01 -4.45
C HIS A 124 -2.69 24.29 -3.19
N GLN A 125 -2.65 22.96 -3.17
CA GLN A 125 -2.16 22.22 -2.01
C GLN A 125 -0.63 22.30 -1.91
N PRO A 126 -0.06 22.35 -0.68
CA PRO A 126 1.39 22.38 -0.50
C PRO A 126 2.11 21.19 -1.12
N TRP A 127 1.53 19.98 -1.03
CA TRP A 127 2.11 18.77 -1.62
C TRP A 127 2.19 18.86 -3.15
N PHE A 128 1.38 19.71 -3.80
CA PHE A 128 1.41 19.94 -5.24
C PHE A 128 2.32 21.12 -5.62
N THR A 129 2.16 22.25 -4.93
CA THR A 129 2.82 23.52 -5.29
C THR A 129 4.30 23.54 -4.92
N ALA A 130 4.68 23.00 -3.75
CA ALA A 130 6.06 23.01 -3.27
C ALA A 130 7.05 22.33 -4.22
N PRO A 131 6.84 21.08 -4.71
CA PRO A 131 7.79 20.41 -5.61
C PRO A 131 7.94 21.13 -6.95
N ILE A 132 6.87 21.77 -7.45
CA ILE A 132 6.91 22.55 -8.69
C ILE A 132 7.76 23.81 -8.51
N VAL A 133 7.52 24.56 -7.43
CA VAL A 133 8.25 25.81 -7.13
C VAL A 133 9.73 25.54 -6.87
N GLN A 134 10.04 24.53 -6.07
CA GLN A 134 11.44 24.21 -5.71
C GLN A 134 12.16 23.38 -6.78
N ARG A 135 11.42 22.81 -7.75
CA ARG A 135 11.96 21.98 -8.84
C ARG A 135 12.73 20.75 -8.36
N GLN A 136 12.30 20.18 -7.24
CA GLN A 136 12.90 19.00 -6.65
C GLN A 136 11.84 18.20 -5.89
N ALA A 137 12.13 16.94 -5.60
CA ALA A 137 11.28 16.13 -4.75
C ALA A 137 11.32 16.61 -3.30
N ILE A 138 10.18 16.55 -2.61
CA ILE A 138 10.01 17.10 -1.26
C ILE A 138 9.15 16.17 -0.41
N TRP A 139 9.52 16.03 0.86
CA TRP A 139 8.64 15.50 1.90
C TRP A 139 7.87 16.63 2.57
N SER A 140 6.56 16.49 2.70
CA SER A 140 5.73 17.41 3.49
C SER A 140 6.03 17.28 4.99
N GLU A 141 5.66 18.31 5.75
CA GLU A 141 5.33 18.11 7.17
C GLU A 141 4.06 17.25 7.30
N GLN A 142 3.75 16.78 8.52
CA GLN A 142 2.49 16.11 8.79
C GLN A 142 1.30 17.04 8.53
N TYR A 143 0.26 16.53 7.87
CA TYR A 143 -0.98 17.25 7.66
C TYR A 143 -2.18 16.29 7.59
N PHE A 144 -3.38 16.83 7.77
CA PHE A 144 -4.63 16.12 7.54
C PHE A 144 -5.13 16.41 6.12
N ASP A 145 -5.28 15.37 5.30
CA ASP A 145 -5.65 15.50 3.88
C ASP A 145 -7.18 15.52 3.66
N ALA A 146 -7.81 16.57 4.20
CA ALA A 146 -9.26 16.76 4.11
C ALA A 146 -9.73 16.83 2.64
N GLY A 147 -10.67 15.97 2.27
CA GLY A 147 -11.22 15.91 0.92
C GLY A 147 -10.35 15.16 -0.10
N GLY A 148 -9.14 14.75 0.27
CA GLY A 148 -8.28 13.83 -0.48
C GLY A 148 -8.41 12.40 0.04
N GLY A 149 -7.45 11.95 0.86
CA GLY A 149 -7.45 10.68 1.57
C GLY A 149 -8.22 10.67 2.91
N ASP A 150 -8.57 11.85 3.45
CA ASP A 150 -9.28 12.02 4.73
C ASP A 150 -8.59 11.32 5.93
N VAL A 151 -7.26 11.30 5.91
CA VAL A 151 -6.39 10.77 6.98
C VAL A 151 -5.27 11.76 7.31
N GLU A 152 -4.67 11.59 8.50
CA GLU A 152 -3.39 12.24 8.81
C GLU A 152 -2.29 11.56 7.99
N MET A 153 -1.39 12.31 7.37
CA MET A 153 -0.34 11.74 6.53
C MET A 153 0.90 12.61 6.42
N VAL A 154 1.96 12.02 5.89
CA VAL A 154 3.09 12.72 5.27
C VAL A 154 3.15 12.30 3.81
N THR A 155 3.40 13.25 2.92
CA THR A 155 3.46 13.01 1.48
C THR A 155 4.87 13.26 0.95
N TYR A 156 5.38 12.32 0.17
CA TYR A 156 6.53 12.55 -0.70
C TYR A 156 6.02 12.97 -2.08
N SER A 157 6.44 14.14 -2.54
CA SER A 157 5.97 14.72 -3.80
C SER A 157 7.12 14.92 -4.76
N VAL A 158 6.99 14.39 -5.98
CA VAL A 158 8.01 14.48 -7.02
C VAL A 158 7.46 15.24 -8.23
N PRO A 159 8.11 16.32 -8.69
CA PRO A 159 7.69 16.98 -9.92
C PRO A 159 7.97 16.06 -11.12
N VAL A 160 6.94 15.78 -11.91
CA VAL A 160 7.05 15.01 -13.15
C VAL A 160 7.44 15.97 -14.27
N VAL A 161 8.64 15.78 -14.84
CA VAL A 161 9.18 16.67 -15.87
C VAL A 161 9.15 16.00 -17.24
N LYS A 162 8.60 16.71 -18.23
CA LYS A 162 8.63 16.32 -19.64
C LYS A 162 9.09 17.50 -20.48
N ASP A 163 10.05 17.27 -21.37
CA ASP A 163 10.62 18.30 -22.26
C ASP A 163 11.09 19.57 -21.50
N GLY A 164 11.67 19.37 -20.31
CA GLY A 164 12.17 20.45 -19.46
C GLY A 164 11.10 21.25 -18.70
N LYS A 165 9.82 20.84 -18.75
CA LYS A 165 8.71 21.46 -18.02
C LYS A 165 8.14 20.50 -16.98
N ALA A 166 7.85 21.00 -15.78
CA ALA A 166 7.08 20.25 -14.79
C ALA A 166 5.62 20.18 -15.28
N ILE A 167 5.17 19.00 -15.67
CA ILE A 167 3.82 18.76 -16.21
C ILE A 167 2.83 18.29 -15.14
N GLY A 168 3.31 18.01 -13.94
CA GLY A 168 2.50 17.55 -12.82
C GLY A 168 3.34 17.09 -11.64
N VAL A 169 2.70 16.43 -10.69
CA VAL A 169 3.30 15.88 -9.48
C VAL A 169 2.84 14.45 -9.29
N LEU A 170 3.78 13.55 -9.08
CA LEU A 170 3.55 12.19 -8.59
C LEU A 170 3.76 12.20 -7.07
N THR A 171 2.83 11.62 -6.32
CA THR A 171 2.94 11.54 -4.85
C THR A 171 3.09 10.11 -4.35
N ALA A 172 3.61 9.97 -3.15
CA ALA A 172 3.42 8.80 -2.31
C ALA A 172 3.04 9.27 -0.91
N ASP A 173 1.86 8.84 -0.46
CA ASP A 173 1.27 9.22 0.81
C ASP A 173 1.51 8.12 1.84
N PHE A 174 1.90 8.52 3.03
CA PHE A 174 2.14 7.63 4.16
C PHE A 174 1.16 8.02 5.25
N GLU A 175 0.14 7.18 5.45
CA GLU A 175 -0.87 7.39 6.48
C GLU A 175 -0.24 7.32 7.88
N ILE A 176 -0.69 8.24 8.71
CA ILE A 176 -0.43 8.30 10.13
C ILE A 176 -1.72 7.85 10.85
N VAL A 177 -1.89 6.56 11.14
CA VAL A 177 -2.94 6.04 12.08
C VAL A 177 -2.76 6.67 13.51
N LYS A 178 -3.34 6.21 14.62
CA LYS A 178 -2.89 6.61 15.99
C LYS A 178 -2.79 5.37 16.86
N ILE A 179 -1.69 5.16 17.59
CA ILE A 179 -1.61 4.12 18.62
C ILE A 179 -2.31 4.74 19.81
N ALA A 180 -3.44 4.14 20.20
CA ALA A 180 -3.90 4.27 21.57
C ALA A 180 -2.85 3.58 22.45
N LYS A 181 -2.13 4.37 23.26
CA LYS A 181 -1.28 3.85 24.33
C LYS A 181 -2.10 3.17 25.40
#